data_AF-A0A6B3QJH2-F1
#
_entry.id   AF-A0A6B3QJH2-F1
#
_cell.length_a   1.000
_cell.length_b   1.000
_cell.length_c   1.000
_cell.angle_alpha   90.00
_cell.angle_beta   90.00
_cell.angle_gamma   90.00
#
_symmetry.space_group_name_H-M   'P 1'
#
loop_
_entity.id
_entity.type
_entity.pdbx_description
1 polymer ?
#
loop_
_entity_poly.entity_id
_entity_poly.type
_entity_poly.pdbx_seq_one_letter_code
_entity_poly.pdbx_strand_id
1 'polypeptide(L)'
;MSQTTAALRLRRAVARTRQETRDRAPAGRRPEDADDVRGTYATDGALGFDPFPFLRALHDAGSQAVVIGQVAGIMHGSTELTGDLDLLWDGTPDEARALRAALAACGCTALPDLGREQVGYRVTGADGDLCTPALRWGELDVTPCLARAETTRDPAGFTVRYAALDDLIRMRRALGRPKDHRRADELAHLRPTPPHTG
;
A
#
# COMPACT_ATOMS: atom_id res chain seq x y z
N MET A 1 20.54 8.43 -7.86
CA MET A 1 20.09 9.26 -6.72
C MET A 1 18.63 8.97 -6.28
N SER A 2 18.04 7.81 -6.64
CA SER A 2 16.57 7.60 -6.55
C SER A 2 16.08 6.67 -5.41
N GLN A 3 16.90 5.77 -4.88
CA GLN A 3 16.42 4.65 -4.05
C GLN A 3 15.86 5.02 -2.67
N THR A 4 16.12 6.21 -2.13
CA THR A 4 15.63 6.63 -0.80
C THR A 4 14.46 7.61 -0.88
N THR A 5 14.19 8.19 -2.06
CA THR A 5 13.19 9.26 -2.21
C THR A 5 11.77 8.76 -1.93
N ALA A 6 11.42 7.56 -2.38
CA ALA A 6 10.10 6.97 -2.16
C ALA A 6 9.81 6.73 -0.67
N ALA A 7 10.75 6.12 0.07
CA ALA A 7 10.61 5.95 1.52
C ALA A 7 10.47 7.30 2.26
N LEU A 8 11.23 8.33 1.85
CA LEU A 8 11.12 9.67 2.44
C LEU A 8 9.77 10.33 2.17
N ARG A 9 9.19 10.14 0.97
CA ARG A 9 7.82 10.61 0.66
C ARG A 9 6.80 9.95 1.58
N LEU A 10 6.89 8.64 1.78
CA LEU A 10 6.00 7.91 2.70
C LEU A 10 6.15 8.42 4.14
N ARG A 11 7.38 8.63 4.63
CA ARG A 11 7.61 9.15 5.99
C ARG A 11 6.98 10.53 6.19
N ARG A 12 7.10 11.41 5.20
CA ARG A 12 6.48 12.75 5.22
C ARG A 12 4.95 12.64 5.22
N ALA A 13 4.37 11.77 4.41
CA ALA A 13 2.93 11.57 4.37
C ALA A 13 2.39 11.02 5.70
N VAL A 14 3.05 10.03 6.30
CA VAL A 14 2.67 9.48 7.62
C VAL A 14 2.74 10.55 8.71
N ALA A 15 3.78 11.39 8.71
CA ALA A 15 3.88 12.51 9.64
C ALA A 15 2.73 13.52 9.46
N ARG A 16 2.36 13.82 8.21
CA ARG A 16 1.20 14.68 7.90
C ARG A 16 -0.11 14.05 8.34
N THR A 17 -0.36 12.77 8.03
CA THR A 17 -1.57 12.06 8.48
C THR A 17 -1.72 12.17 10.00
N ARG A 18 -0.66 11.87 10.75
CA ARG A 18 -0.66 11.98 12.22
C ARG A 18 -0.93 13.39 12.73
N GLN A 19 -0.39 14.42 12.06
CA GLN A 19 -0.64 15.81 12.43
C GLN A 19 -2.10 16.19 12.19
N GLU A 20 -2.64 15.84 11.03
CA GLU A 20 -3.99 16.20 10.62
C GLU A 20 -5.08 15.37 11.34
N THR A 21 -4.73 14.20 11.88
CA THR A 21 -5.66 13.33 12.63
C THR A 21 -5.50 13.40 14.15
N ARG A 22 -4.56 14.20 14.68
CA ARG A 22 -4.23 14.25 16.12
C ARG A 22 -5.45 14.46 17.02
N ASP A 23 -6.32 15.39 16.66
CA ASP A 23 -7.47 15.80 17.47
C ASP A 23 -8.78 15.14 17.00
N ARG A 24 -8.68 14.17 16.07
CA ARG A 24 -9.85 13.45 15.53
C ARG A 24 -10.23 12.32 16.49
N ALA A 25 -11.43 12.38 17.04
CA ALA A 25 -12.00 11.26 17.79
C ALA A 25 -12.38 10.10 16.84
N PRO A 26 -12.20 8.84 17.26
CA PRO A 26 -12.71 7.68 16.51
C PRO A 26 -14.21 7.81 16.25
N ALA A 27 -14.62 7.60 15.01
CA ALA A 27 -16.01 7.67 14.58
C ALA A 27 -16.65 6.29 14.36
N GLY A 28 -15.88 5.21 14.53
CA GLY A 28 -16.28 3.84 14.23
C GLY A 28 -16.27 3.52 12.73
N ARG A 29 -15.73 4.42 11.89
CA ARG A 29 -15.71 4.25 10.43
C ARG A 29 -14.57 3.34 10.00
N ARG A 30 -14.90 2.33 9.21
CA ARG A 30 -13.96 1.31 8.77
C ARG A 30 -13.53 1.54 7.31
N PRO A 31 -12.47 0.89 6.82
CA PRO A 31 -12.06 1.00 5.42
C PRO A 31 -13.19 0.72 4.40
N GLU A 32 -14.11 -0.18 4.71
CA GLU A 32 -15.30 -0.45 3.89
C GLU A 32 -16.25 0.76 3.76
N ASP A 33 -16.21 1.70 4.71
CA ASP A 33 -17.01 2.94 4.72
C ASP A 33 -16.31 4.11 3.99
N ALA A 34 -15.17 3.86 3.34
CA ALA A 34 -14.35 4.90 2.72
C ALA A 34 -15.05 5.54 1.52
N ASP A 35 -15.32 6.85 1.63
CA ASP A 35 -15.95 7.63 0.57
C ASP A 35 -15.05 7.83 -0.67
N ASP A 36 -15.66 8.27 -1.77
CA ASP A 36 -14.97 8.45 -3.05
C ASP A 36 -14.08 9.68 -3.16
N VAL A 37 -14.12 10.58 -2.18
CA VAL A 37 -13.35 11.82 -2.18
C VAL A 37 -12.09 11.65 -1.34
N ARG A 38 -12.25 11.32 -0.06
CA ARG A 38 -11.17 11.22 0.92
C ARG A 38 -10.62 9.80 1.06
N GLY A 39 -11.36 8.78 0.64
CA GLY A 39 -10.95 7.38 0.82
C GLY A 39 -10.73 7.03 2.30
N THR A 40 -9.80 6.12 2.57
CA THR A 40 -9.49 5.64 3.92
C THR A 40 -8.84 6.69 4.82
N TYR A 41 -8.42 7.84 4.28
CA TYR A 41 -8.02 8.97 5.14
C TYR A 41 -9.18 9.50 6.00
N ALA A 42 -10.43 9.32 5.58
CA ALA A 42 -11.61 9.72 6.36
C ALA A 42 -12.10 8.65 7.36
N THR A 43 -11.47 7.48 7.39
CA THR A 43 -11.83 6.37 8.30
C THR A 43 -10.95 6.41 9.55
N ASP A 44 -11.25 5.54 10.52
CA ASP A 44 -10.48 5.44 11.75
C ASP A 44 -9.07 4.84 11.52
N GLY A 45 -8.83 4.20 10.38
CA GLY A 45 -7.49 3.69 10.01
C GLY A 45 -6.43 4.80 9.90
N ALA A 46 -6.85 6.03 9.60
CA ALA A 46 -5.95 7.19 9.56
C ALA A 46 -5.49 7.66 10.96
N LEU A 47 -6.15 7.20 12.04
CA LEU A 47 -5.79 7.57 13.41
C LEU A 47 -4.54 6.81 13.84
N GLY A 48 -3.44 7.52 14.03
CA GLY A 48 -2.19 6.90 14.45
C GLY A 48 -1.52 6.02 13.38
N PHE A 49 -1.95 6.10 12.12
CA PHE A 49 -1.40 5.32 11.00
C PHE A 49 0.14 5.34 11.00
N ASP A 50 0.72 4.14 11.01
CA ASP A 50 2.14 3.85 11.00
C ASP A 50 2.43 2.51 10.31
N PRO A 51 2.70 2.51 8.99
CA PRO A 51 3.00 1.29 8.27
C PRO A 51 4.43 0.78 8.53
N PHE A 52 5.33 1.59 9.09
CA PHE A 52 6.77 1.27 9.12
C PHE A 52 7.13 0.03 9.96
N PRO A 53 6.53 -0.21 11.15
CA PRO A 53 6.78 -1.44 11.89
C PRO A 53 6.44 -2.69 11.06
N PHE A 54 5.32 -2.68 10.35
CA PHE A 54 4.90 -3.82 9.54
C PHE A 54 5.72 -3.97 8.27
N LEU A 55 6.04 -2.88 7.57
CA LEU A 55 6.94 -2.90 6.41
C LEU A 55 8.34 -3.45 6.76
N ARG A 56 8.85 -3.13 7.95
CA ARG A 56 10.09 -3.71 8.47
C ARG A 56 9.94 -5.20 8.76
N ALA A 57 8.85 -5.61 9.41
CA ALA A 57 8.60 -7.02 9.70
C ALA A 57 8.47 -7.88 8.43
N LEU A 58 7.88 -7.34 7.35
CA LEU A 58 7.85 -7.99 6.04
C LEU A 58 9.27 -8.22 5.49
N HIS A 59 10.12 -7.18 5.54
CA HIS A 59 11.53 -7.29 5.13
C HIS A 59 12.29 -8.33 5.96
N ASP A 60 12.17 -8.26 7.29
CA ASP A 60 12.85 -9.17 8.21
C ASP A 60 12.39 -10.63 8.04
N ALA A 61 11.13 -10.85 7.65
CA ALA A 61 10.57 -12.16 7.31
C ALA A 61 10.93 -12.65 5.89
N GLY A 62 11.61 -11.84 5.08
CA GLY A 62 11.97 -12.18 3.69
C GLY A 62 10.81 -12.11 2.69
N SER A 63 9.68 -11.51 3.07
CA SER A 63 8.48 -11.38 2.23
C SER A 63 8.78 -10.60 0.95
N GLN A 64 8.24 -11.09 -0.16
CA GLN A 64 8.27 -10.43 -1.47
C GLN A 64 6.99 -9.64 -1.78
N ALA A 65 6.06 -9.54 -0.82
CA ALA A 65 4.85 -8.75 -0.93
C ALA A 65 5.14 -7.32 -1.38
N VAL A 66 4.28 -6.83 -2.28
CA VAL A 66 4.41 -5.55 -2.97
C VAL A 66 3.35 -4.61 -2.43
N VAL A 67 3.77 -3.46 -1.92
CA VAL A 67 2.86 -2.38 -1.54
C VAL A 67 2.11 -1.89 -2.78
N ILE A 68 0.78 -1.88 -2.71
CA ILE A 68 -0.12 -1.34 -3.74
C ILE A 68 -0.94 -0.18 -3.16
N GLY A 69 -2.03 0.20 -3.82
CA GLY A 69 -2.98 1.18 -3.30
C GLY A 69 -2.38 2.57 -3.12
N GLN A 70 -2.90 3.31 -2.14
CA GLN A 70 -2.52 4.72 -1.96
C GLN A 70 -1.14 4.90 -1.35
N VAL A 71 -0.65 3.96 -0.53
CA VAL A 71 0.74 3.97 -0.03
C VAL A 71 1.74 3.94 -1.20
N ALA A 72 1.54 3.06 -2.18
CA ALA A 72 2.37 3.03 -3.39
C ALA A 72 2.26 4.34 -4.20
N GLY A 73 1.06 4.93 -4.25
CA GLY A 73 0.84 6.24 -4.88
C GLY A 73 1.67 7.35 -4.23
N ILE A 74 1.69 7.42 -2.89
CA ILE A 74 2.52 8.36 -2.12
C ILE A 74 4.00 8.16 -2.41
N MET A 75 4.45 6.91 -2.49
CA MET A 75 5.84 6.56 -2.81
C MET A 75 6.26 7.10 -4.20
N HIS A 76 5.32 7.15 -5.15
CA HIS A 76 5.50 7.79 -6.46
C HIS A 76 5.35 9.32 -6.46
N GLY A 77 4.80 9.90 -5.39
CA GLY A 77 4.69 11.35 -5.21
C GLY A 77 3.26 11.89 -5.14
N SER A 78 2.24 11.02 -5.10
CA SER A 78 0.87 11.45 -4.82
C SER A 78 0.81 12.19 -3.48
N THR A 79 -0.01 13.24 -3.45
CA THR A 79 -0.21 14.05 -2.24
C THR A 79 -1.43 13.62 -1.43
N GLU A 80 -2.22 12.69 -1.96
CA GLU A 80 -3.38 12.13 -1.29
C GLU A 80 -2.97 11.19 -0.16
N LEU A 81 -3.42 11.52 1.06
CA LEU A 81 -3.18 10.74 2.27
C LEU A 81 -4.10 9.51 2.32
N THR A 82 -3.73 8.56 3.17
CA THR A 82 -4.44 7.29 3.36
C THR A 82 -4.35 6.83 4.81
N GLY A 83 -5.23 5.90 5.19
CA GLY A 83 -5.27 5.29 6.51
C GLY A 83 -5.04 3.78 6.52
N ASP A 84 -4.72 3.20 5.36
CA ASP A 84 -4.59 1.76 5.14
C ASP A 84 -3.27 1.41 4.43
N LEU A 85 -2.90 0.14 4.48
CA LEU A 85 -1.76 -0.43 3.78
C LEU A 85 -2.19 -1.70 3.05
N ASP A 86 -2.30 -1.60 1.73
CA ASP A 86 -2.66 -2.72 0.86
C ASP A 86 -1.42 -3.38 0.26
N LEU A 87 -1.43 -4.72 0.19
CA LEU A 87 -0.33 -5.53 -0.32
C LEU A 87 -0.82 -6.50 -1.39
N LEU A 88 -0.02 -6.67 -2.46
CA LEU A 88 -0.14 -7.74 -3.43
C LEU A 88 0.94 -8.80 -3.17
N TRP A 89 0.57 -10.08 -3.11
CA TRP A 89 1.49 -11.20 -2.90
C TRP A 89 1.15 -12.38 -3.81
N ASP A 90 2.08 -13.31 -4.03
CA ASP A 90 1.98 -14.32 -5.09
C ASP A 90 1.03 -15.51 -4.81
N GLY A 91 0.45 -15.59 -3.60
CA GLY A 91 -0.43 -16.70 -3.20
C GLY A 91 0.32 -17.99 -2.83
N THR A 92 1.66 -17.99 -2.83
CA THR A 92 2.44 -19.22 -2.60
C THR A 92 2.51 -19.60 -1.11
N PRO A 93 2.65 -20.89 -0.78
CA PRO A 93 2.80 -21.31 0.62
C PRO A 93 3.99 -20.70 1.35
N ASP A 94 5.09 -20.42 0.63
CA ASP A 94 6.30 -19.84 1.21
C ASP A 94 6.11 -18.35 1.54
N GLU A 95 5.53 -17.58 0.62
CA GLU A 95 5.19 -16.18 0.88
C GLU A 95 4.12 -16.06 1.99
N ALA A 96 3.13 -16.96 2.01
CA ALA A 96 2.15 -17.04 3.10
C ALA A 96 2.82 -17.27 4.47
N ARG A 97 3.90 -18.05 4.53
CA ARG A 97 4.66 -18.29 5.77
C ARG A 97 5.37 -17.01 6.23
N ALA A 98 6.00 -16.29 5.31
CA ALA A 98 6.66 -15.00 5.59
C ALA A 98 5.65 -13.95 6.07
N LEU A 99 4.50 -13.83 5.39
CA LEU A 99 3.42 -12.92 5.78
C LEU A 99 2.88 -13.23 7.18
N ARG A 100 2.64 -14.50 7.51
CA ARG A 100 2.19 -14.90 8.87
C ARG A 100 3.21 -14.52 9.94
N ALA A 101 4.51 -14.72 9.66
CA ALA A 101 5.57 -14.35 10.59
C ALA A 101 5.59 -12.82 10.84
N ALA A 102 5.49 -12.02 9.78
CA ALA A 102 5.43 -10.56 9.89
C ALA A 102 4.18 -10.06 10.63
N LEU A 103 3.01 -10.62 10.31
CA LEU A 103 1.74 -10.30 10.96
C LEU A 103 1.80 -10.59 12.47
N ALA A 104 2.28 -11.79 12.84
CA ALA A 104 2.44 -12.19 14.24
C ALA A 104 3.42 -11.27 14.99
N ALA A 105 4.55 -10.93 14.36
CA ALA A 105 5.55 -10.03 14.95
C ALA A 105 5.02 -8.62 15.23
N CYS A 106 4.01 -8.16 14.47
CA CYS A 106 3.38 -6.85 14.65
C CYS A 106 2.07 -6.89 15.45
N GLY A 107 1.83 -7.96 16.21
CA GLY A 107 0.72 -8.05 17.15
C GLY A 107 -0.62 -8.46 16.53
N CYS A 108 -0.61 -9.06 15.33
CA CYS A 108 -1.81 -9.68 14.78
C CYS A 108 -2.16 -10.93 15.60
N THR A 109 -3.19 -10.84 16.43
CA THR A 109 -3.60 -11.94 17.34
C THR A 109 -4.46 -13.00 16.67
N ALA A 110 -5.20 -12.63 15.62
CA ALA A 110 -6.00 -13.52 14.80
C ALA A 110 -5.48 -13.47 13.35
N LEU A 111 -4.60 -14.43 13.01
CA LEU A 111 -4.01 -14.48 11.68
C LEU A 111 -5.09 -14.69 10.61
N PRO A 112 -5.07 -13.91 9.52
CA PRO A 112 -6.02 -14.05 8.43
C PRO A 112 -5.87 -15.37 7.68
N ASP A 113 -6.96 -15.80 7.05
CA ASP A 113 -6.99 -16.93 6.13
C ASP A 113 -6.37 -16.53 4.79
N LEU A 114 -5.05 -16.71 4.68
CA LEU A 114 -4.27 -16.46 3.45
C LEU A 114 -4.56 -17.46 2.31
N GLY A 115 -5.53 -18.36 2.46
CA GLY A 115 -6.05 -19.17 1.34
C GLY A 115 -7.02 -18.40 0.44
N ARG A 116 -7.46 -17.21 0.86
CA ARG A 116 -8.39 -16.35 0.12
C ARG A 116 -7.66 -15.44 -0.86
N GLU A 117 -8.35 -15.09 -1.94
CA GLU A 117 -7.84 -14.14 -2.95
C GLU A 117 -7.65 -12.72 -2.40
N GLN A 118 -8.44 -12.35 -1.39
CA GLN A 118 -8.34 -11.10 -0.64
C GLN A 118 -8.72 -11.35 0.81
N VAL A 119 -7.95 -10.79 1.74
CA VAL A 119 -8.27 -10.84 3.16
C VAL A 119 -7.76 -9.59 3.88
N GLY A 120 -8.62 -9.01 4.71
CA GLY A 120 -8.26 -7.90 5.57
C GLY A 120 -7.37 -8.35 6.73
N TYR A 121 -6.45 -7.50 7.14
CA TYR A 121 -5.58 -7.72 8.30
C TYR A 121 -5.52 -6.48 9.19
N ARG A 122 -5.11 -6.69 10.44
CA ARG A 122 -4.80 -5.60 11.38
C ARG A 122 -3.57 -5.96 12.19
N VAL A 123 -2.67 -4.99 12.28
CA VAL A 123 -1.46 -5.02 13.10
C VAL A 123 -1.36 -3.73 13.89
N THR A 124 -0.37 -3.63 14.77
CA THR A 124 -0.09 -2.38 15.48
C THR A 124 0.27 -1.29 14.48
N GLY A 125 -0.54 -0.23 14.41
CA GLY A 125 -0.30 0.95 13.58
C GLY A 125 -0.81 0.88 12.14
N ALA A 126 -1.27 -0.27 11.64
CA ALA A 126 -1.80 -0.37 10.29
C ALA A 126 -2.87 -1.47 10.15
N ASP A 127 -3.79 -1.26 9.22
CA ASP A 127 -4.68 -2.27 8.66
C ASP A 127 -4.80 -2.06 7.14
N GLY A 128 -5.39 -3.02 6.45
CA GLY A 128 -5.56 -2.99 5.00
C GLY A 128 -5.84 -4.39 4.46
N ASP A 129 -5.64 -4.57 3.15
CA ASP A 129 -5.90 -5.84 2.48
C ASP A 129 -4.63 -6.55 1.99
N LEU A 130 -4.64 -7.87 2.10
CA LEU A 130 -3.71 -8.78 1.43
C LEU A 130 -4.40 -9.38 0.21
N CYS A 131 -3.95 -9.02 -0.98
CA CYS A 131 -4.52 -9.49 -2.25
C CYS A 131 -3.56 -10.42 -2.98
N THR A 132 -4.09 -11.42 -3.68
CA THR A 132 -3.33 -12.23 -4.64
C THR A 132 -3.73 -11.90 -6.08
N PRO A 133 -2.95 -12.31 -7.09
CA PRO A 133 -3.36 -12.23 -8.48
C PRO A 133 -4.64 -13.01 -8.83
N ALA A 134 -5.10 -13.92 -7.96
CA ALA A 134 -6.36 -14.63 -8.17
C ALA A 134 -7.60 -13.73 -8.00
N LEU A 135 -7.47 -12.61 -7.25
CA LEU A 135 -8.53 -11.63 -7.11
C LEU A 135 -8.89 -11.05 -8.48
N ARG A 136 -10.18 -10.82 -8.74
CA ARG A 136 -10.62 -10.21 -10.00
C ARG A 136 -10.31 -8.72 -10.05
N TRP A 137 -9.34 -8.33 -10.88
CA TRP A 137 -8.98 -6.94 -11.18
C TRP A 137 -9.59 -6.48 -12.50
N GLY A 138 -10.90 -6.67 -12.68
CA GLY A 138 -11.53 -6.52 -14.00
C GLY A 138 -10.87 -7.48 -15.02
N GLU A 139 -10.44 -6.94 -16.16
CA GLU A 139 -9.71 -7.69 -17.21
C GLU A 139 -8.18 -7.66 -17.03
N LEU A 140 -7.67 -7.03 -15.97
CA LEU A 140 -6.23 -6.86 -15.76
C LEU A 140 -5.61 -8.09 -15.09
N ASP A 141 -4.63 -8.71 -15.75
CA ASP A 141 -3.70 -9.62 -15.08
C ASP A 141 -2.65 -8.83 -14.28
N VAL A 142 -2.71 -8.95 -12.95
CA VAL A 142 -1.77 -8.27 -12.04
C VAL A 142 -0.54 -9.12 -11.71
N THR A 143 -0.46 -10.37 -12.14
CA THR A 143 0.69 -11.26 -11.89
C THR A 143 2.02 -10.61 -12.28
N PRO A 144 2.16 -9.95 -13.45
CA PRO A 144 3.42 -9.32 -13.85
C PRO A 144 3.84 -8.15 -12.96
N CYS A 145 2.95 -7.61 -12.12
CA CYS A 145 3.26 -6.49 -11.22
C CYS A 145 4.20 -6.93 -10.08
N LEU A 146 4.13 -8.20 -9.67
CA LEU A 146 5.02 -8.76 -8.63
C LEU A 146 6.50 -8.73 -9.07
N ALA A 147 6.75 -9.11 -10.33
CA ALA A 147 8.08 -9.13 -10.93
C ALA A 147 8.60 -7.73 -11.27
N ARG A 148 7.69 -6.80 -11.64
CA ARG A 148 8.02 -5.41 -12.02
C ARG A 148 8.05 -4.44 -10.84
N ALA A 149 7.83 -4.92 -9.62
CA ALA A 149 7.83 -4.09 -8.43
C ALA A 149 9.14 -3.29 -8.30
N GLU A 150 9.01 -2.02 -7.95
CA GLU A 150 10.12 -1.16 -7.60
C GLU A 150 10.56 -1.41 -6.15
N THR A 151 11.78 -1.01 -5.82
CA THR A 151 12.32 -1.11 -4.47
C THR A 151 12.82 0.23 -3.97
N THR A 152 12.59 0.50 -2.69
CA THR A 152 13.17 1.65 -2.00
C THR A 152 13.80 1.19 -0.69
N ARG A 153 14.91 1.82 -0.31
CA ARG A 153 15.55 1.58 0.99
C ARG A 153 15.10 2.66 1.96
N ASP A 154 14.48 2.22 3.04
CA ASP A 154 14.12 3.10 4.14
C ASP A 154 15.39 3.56 4.90
N PRO A 155 15.44 4.80 5.42
CA PRO A 155 16.57 5.27 6.25
C PRO A 155 16.88 4.40 7.47
N ALA A 156 15.91 3.65 8.00
CA ALA A 156 16.10 2.69 9.08
C ALA A 156 16.68 1.34 8.63
N GLY A 157 16.98 1.19 7.34
CA GLY A 157 17.86 0.14 6.83
C GLY A 157 17.21 -1.06 6.15
N PHE A 158 15.88 -1.09 6.04
CA PHE A 158 15.12 -2.16 5.41
C PHE A 158 14.63 -1.78 4.00
N THR A 159 14.31 -2.80 3.19
CA THR A 159 13.81 -2.62 1.82
C THR A 159 12.30 -2.76 1.77
N VAL A 160 11.64 -1.87 1.02
CA VAL A 160 10.22 -1.95 0.71
C VAL A 160 10.04 -2.17 -0.79
N ARG A 161 9.23 -3.17 -1.16
CA ARG A 161 8.78 -3.40 -2.53
C ARG A 161 7.44 -2.70 -2.74
N TYR A 162 7.26 -2.02 -3.86
CA TYR A 162 6.01 -1.31 -4.18
C TYR A 162 5.72 -1.35 -5.68
N ALA A 163 4.44 -1.29 -6.05
CA ALA A 163 4.04 -1.39 -7.45
C ALA A 163 4.64 -0.26 -8.29
N ALA A 164 5.09 -0.61 -9.50
CA ALA A 164 5.53 0.36 -10.48
C ALA A 164 4.38 1.33 -10.82
N LEU A 165 4.72 2.57 -11.16
CA LEU A 165 3.73 3.64 -11.38
C LEU A 165 2.68 3.25 -12.42
N ASP A 166 3.11 2.71 -13.55
CA ASP A 166 2.22 2.30 -14.64
C ASP A 166 1.29 1.15 -14.25
N ASP A 167 1.76 0.24 -13.40
CA ASP A 167 0.94 -0.87 -12.88
C ASP A 167 -0.11 -0.36 -11.91
N LEU A 168 0.26 0.58 -11.05
CA LEU A 168 -0.68 1.22 -10.14
C LEU A 168 -1.78 1.99 -10.88
N ILE A 169 -1.43 2.70 -11.96
CA ILE A 169 -2.41 3.38 -12.83
C ILE A 169 -3.35 2.36 -13.48
N ARG A 170 -2.83 1.23 -13.99
CA ARG A 170 -3.65 0.17 -14.59
C ARG A 170 -4.59 -0.48 -13.58
N MET A 171 -4.09 -0.84 -12.39
CA MET A 171 -4.90 -1.41 -11.30
C MET A 171 -6.08 -0.51 -10.95
N ARG A 172 -5.83 0.79 -10.78
CA ARG A 172 -6.89 1.77 -10.46
C ARG A 172 -7.94 1.89 -11.56
N ARG A 173 -7.51 1.98 -12.82
CA ARG A 173 -8.43 2.04 -13.96
C ARG A 173 -9.28 0.77 -14.09
N ALA A 174 -8.72 -0.38 -13.73
CA ALA A 174 -9.44 -1.65 -13.77
C ALA A 174 -10.49 -1.80 -12.65
N LEU A 175 -10.26 -1.18 -11.48
CA LEU A 175 -11.23 -1.15 -10.38
C LEU A 175 -12.47 -0.27 -10.68
N GLY A 176 -12.33 0.75 -11.53
CA GLY A 176 -13.45 1.49 -12.12
C GLY A 176 -14.26 2.40 -11.18
N ARG A 177 -13.93 2.50 -9.88
CA ARG A 177 -14.62 3.41 -8.95
C ARG A 177 -14.25 4.86 -9.25
N PRO A 178 -15.14 5.85 -9.05
CA PRO A 178 -14.84 7.26 -9.32
C PRO A 178 -13.54 7.77 -8.66
N LYS A 179 -13.28 7.35 -7.40
CA LYS A 179 -12.04 7.69 -6.68
C LYS A 179 -10.78 7.14 -7.33
N ASP A 180 -10.87 5.95 -7.91
CA ASP A 180 -9.73 5.28 -8.53
C ASP A 180 -9.35 5.94 -9.85
N HIS A 181 -10.32 6.38 -10.64
CA HIS A 181 -10.06 7.17 -11.86
C HIS A 181 -9.34 8.48 -11.54
N ARG A 182 -9.85 9.26 -10.57
CA ARG A 182 -9.23 10.52 -10.13
C ARG A 182 -7.78 10.31 -9.67
N ARG A 183 -7.53 9.27 -8.86
CA ARG A 183 -6.18 8.91 -8.39
C ARG A 183 -5.28 8.43 -9.52
N ALA A 184 -5.81 7.68 -10.49
CA ALA A 184 -5.07 7.27 -11.67
C ALA A 184 -4.65 8.48 -12.52
N ASP A 185 -5.51 9.49 -12.63
CA ASP A 185 -5.20 10.72 -13.35
C ASP A 185 -4.12 11.54 -12.62
N GLU A 186 -4.18 11.70 -11.29
CA GLU A 186 -3.08 12.33 -10.52
C GLU A 186 -1.74 11.62 -10.79
N LEU A 187 -1.72 10.29 -10.69
CA LEU A 187 -0.52 9.49 -10.91
C LEU A 187 0.02 9.60 -12.34
N ALA A 188 -0.86 9.73 -13.34
CA ALA A 188 -0.43 9.92 -14.74
C ALA A 188 0.34 11.24 -14.94
N HIS A 189 0.02 12.29 -14.17
CA HIS A 189 0.75 13.57 -14.21
C HIS A 189 2.12 13.50 -13.53
N LEU A 190 2.37 12.48 -12.70
CA LEU A 190 3.66 12.25 -12.02
C LEU A 190 4.65 11.47 -12.88
N ARG A 191 4.25 11.02 -14.08
CA ARG A 191 5.15 10.32 -14.98
C ARG A 191 6.39 11.19 -15.27
N PRO A 192 7.60 10.63 -15.13
CA PRO A 192 8.79 11.36 -15.55
C PRO A 192 8.69 11.65 -17.05
N THR A 193 8.90 12.91 -17.42
CA THR A 193 9.01 13.28 -18.83
C THR A 193 10.17 12.50 -19.44
N PRO A 194 9.99 11.76 -20.56
CA PRO A 194 11.12 11.12 -21.20
C PRO A 194 12.16 12.20 -21.56
N PRO A 195 13.46 11.93 -21.41
CA PRO A 195 14.47 12.88 -21.82
C PRO A 195 14.26 13.19 -23.31
N HIS A 196 14.22 14.47 -23.67
CA HIS A 196 14.24 14.89 -25.06
C HIS A 196 15.50 14.32 -25.71
N THR A 197 15.34 13.31 -26.56
CA THR A 197 16.35 12.89 -27.53
C THR A 197 16.44 14.00 -28.56
N GLY A 198 17.41 14.91 -28.38
CA GLY A 198 17.88 15.82 -29.42
C GLY A 198 18.78 15.12 -30.43
#